data_AF-A0A2D7PI90-F1
#
_entry.id   AF-A0A2D7PI90-F1
#
_cell.length_a   1.000
_cell.length_b   1.000
_cell.length_c   1.000
_cell.angle_alpha   90.00
_cell.angle_beta   90.00
_cell.angle_gamma   90.00
#
_symmetry.space_group_name_H-M   'P 1'
#
loop_
_entity.id
_entity.type
_entity.pdbx_description
1 polymer ?
#
loop_
_entity_poly.entity_id
_entity_poly.type
_entity_poly.pdbx_seq_one_letter_code
_entity_poly.pdbx_strand_id
1 'polypeptide(L)'
;MNWTRTLSVSARGLSGLLMFLLFLVLSQVESQAIATTTVTSFAPASSTPTPGVWYEMDVAAGGAAGTVNLSGAGGALENNQPLPIGAALLTTGAANADIAHVAVVDAYGNAGGILTDASLQIDYSFYKASAGDLNAFAAPALRLTLSNPAAVGDGYGSLVYEPYWQTSPIAPVTTDSWLTEQITSTSGLFWWDGGFGQANSFGGPPLRTLSEWVTVFDGDFADADLLALGIGIGSYNQGQTGYFDDVSLSYTGYSERYDFEPIPEPTTALLLFLGLLGLGRRRSAP
;
A
#
# COMPACT_ATOMS: atom_id res chain seq x y z
N MET A 1 -26.83 -51.06 -51.91
CA MET A 1 -25.55 -50.53 -52.44
C MET A 1 -25.13 -49.40 -51.51
N ASN A 2 -24.43 -49.71 -50.42
CA ASN A 2 -24.01 -48.71 -49.43
C ASN A 2 -22.49 -48.57 -49.49
N TRP A 3 -22.03 -47.38 -49.89
CA TRP A 3 -20.62 -47.02 -49.92
C TRP A 3 -20.25 -46.30 -48.62
N THR A 4 -19.64 -47.03 -47.69
CA THR A 4 -19.02 -46.46 -46.49
C THR A 4 -17.63 -45.94 -46.87
N ARG A 5 -17.45 -44.61 -46.92
CA ARG A 5 -16.12 -43.99 -47.08
C ARG A 5 -15.49 -43.77 -45.71
N THR A 6 -14.44 -44.52 -45.40
CA THR A 6 -13.61 -44.34 -44.22
C THR A 6 -12.58 -43.25 -44.50
N LEU A 7 -12.69 -42.09 -43.84
CA LEU A 7 -11.70 -41.02 -43.88
C LEU A 7 -10.53 -41.36 -42.93
N SER A 8 -9.38 -41.75 -43.50
CA SER A 8 -8.15 -41.90 -42.72
C SER A 8 -7.48 -40.55 -42.54
N VAL A 9 -7.69 -39.91 -41.39
CA VAL A 9 -6.93 -38.71 -41.00
C VAL A 9 -5.54 -39.15 -40.54
N SER A 10 -4.50 -38.71 -41.23
CA SER A 10 -3.12 -39.08 -40.90
C SER A 10 -2.69 -38.47 -39.56
N ALA A 11 -2.27 -39.32 -38.61
CA ALA A 11 -1.83 -38.93 -37.27
C ALA A 11 -0.67 -37.90 -37.22
N ARG A 12 0.02 -37.67 -38.35
CA ARG A 12 1.12 -36.69 -38.46
C ARG A 12 0.65 -35.22 -38.46
N GLY A 13 -0.61 -34.94 -38.81
CA GLY A 13 -1.16 -33.57 -38.82
C GLY A 13 -1.59 -33.06 -37.44
N LEU A 14 -2.05 -33.95 -36.55
CA LEU A 14 -2.51 -33.55 -35.22
C LEU A 14 -1.37 -33.13 -34.28
N SER A 15 -0.18 -33.73 -34.41
CA SER A 15 0.93 -33.45 -33.48
C SER A 15 1.53 -32.04 -33.68
N GLY A 16 1.54 -31.53 -34.92
CA GLY A 16 2.01 -30.17 -35.20
C GLY A 16 1.04 -29.10 -34.72
N LEU A 17 -0.28 -29.33 -34.88
CA LEU A 17 -1.32 -28.41 -34.42
C LEU A 17 -1.36 -28.32 -32.90
N LEU A 18 -1.19 -29.44 -32.18
CA LEU A 18 -1.14 -29.47 -30.72
C LEU A 18 0.10 -28.76 -30.16
N MET A 19 1.27 -28.92 -30.80
CA MET A 19 2.49 -28.20 -30.41
C MET A 19 2.39 -26.70 -30.68
N PHE A 20 1.76 -26.28 -31.78
CA PHE A 20 1.58 -24.86 -32.10
C PHE A 20 0.59 -24.18 -31.14
N LEU A 21 -0.50 -24.87 -30.76
CA LEU A 21 -1.42 -24.41 -29.72
C LEU A 21 -0.77 -24.36 -28.33
N LEU A 22 0.07 -25.34 -27.98
CA LEU A 22 0.82 -25.32 -26.72
C LEU A 22 1.82 -24.14 -26.69
N PHE A 23 2.50 -23.86 -27.81
CA PHE A 23 3.42 -22.72 -27.91
C PHE A 23 2.69 -21.36 -27.84
N LEU A 24 1.49 -21.26 -28.41
CA LEU A 24 0.67 -20.04 -28.38
C LEU A 24 0.10 -19.74 -26.97
N VAL A 25 -0.21 -20.79 -26.20
CA VAL A 25 -0.67 -20.66 -24.80
C VAL A 25 0.48 -20.34 -23.85
N LEU A 26 1.72 -20.72 -24.16
CA LEU A 26 2.91 -20.41 -23.37
C LEU A 26 3.51 -19.02 -23.65
N SER A 27 3.06 -18.31 -24.69
CA SER A 27 3.72 -17.08 -25.17
C SER A 27 3.14 -15.75 -24.68
N GLN A 28 2.17 -15.72 -23.76
CA GLN A 28 1.55 -14.45 -23.32
C GLN A 28 1.35 -14.32 -21.81
N VAL A 29 2.36 -14.69 -21.03
CA VAL A 29 2.49 -14.11 -19.69
C VAL A 29 3.40 -12.88 -19.82
N GLU A 30 2.86 -11.82 -20.41
CA GLU A 30 3.45 -10.49 -20.25
C GLU A 30 3.20 -10.09 -18.80
N SER A 31 4.21 -10.28 -17.94
CA SER A 31 4.21 -9.66 -16.63
C SER A 31 4.19 -8.15 -16.88
N GLN A 32 3.05 -7.50 -16.67
CA GLN A 32 3.00 -6.05 -16.71
C GLN A 32 3.99 -5.55 -15.65
N ALA A 33 4.94 -4.72 -16.08
CA ALA A 33 5.84 -4.07 -15.15
C ALA A 33 4.99 -3.13 -14.28
N ILE A 34 5.08 -3.29 -12.96
CA ILE A 34 4.45 -2.39 -12.00
C ILE A 34 5.15 -1.04 -12.13
N ALA A 35 4.40 0.03 -12.41
CA ALA A 35 4.96 1.38 -12.38
C ALA A 35 5.41 1.70 -10.95
N THR A 36 6.59 2.31 -10.80
CA THR A 36 7.12 2.69 -9.49
C THR A 36 7.22 4.21 -9.38
N THR A 37 6.49 4.76 -8.42
CA THR A 37 6.52 6.17 -8.04
C THR A 37 7.35 6.36 -6.78
N THR A 38 8.43 7.13 -6.89
CA THR A 38 9.22 7.53 -5.73
C THR A 38 8.55 8.68 -4.98
N VAL A 39 8.27 8.48 -3.69
CA VAL A 39 7.63 9.45 -2.80
C VAL A 39 8.70 10.06 -1.90
N THR A 40 8.98 11.36 -2.09
CA THR A 40 10.05 12.03 -1.33
C THR A 40 9.57 12.87 -0.16
N SER A 41 8.26 13.11 -0.07
CA SER A 41 7.63 13.91 0.98
C SER A 41 6.12 13.75 0.92
N PHE A 42 5.44 13.97 2.03
CA PHE A 42 3.98 14.10 2.07
C PHE A 42 3.56 15.55 1.81
N ALA A 43 2.59 15.74 0.92
CA ALA A 43 1.90 17.02 0.80
C ALA A 43 1.05 17.29 2.06
N PRO A 44 0.79 18.56 2.42
CA PRO A 44 -0.13 18.88 3.51
C PRO A 44 -1.55 18.38 3.24
N ALA A 45 -2.33 18.22 4.31
CA ALA A 45 -3.75 17.90 4.23
C ALA A 45 -4.50 18.82 3.24
N SER A 46 -5.30 18.22 2.36
CA SER A 46 -6.08 18.92 1.34
C SER A 46 -7.44 18.26 1.17
N SER A 47 -8.48 19.09 0.96
CA SER A 47 -9.80 18.61 0.54
C SER A 47 -9.86 18.22 -0.94
N THR A 48 -8.81 18.57 -1.71
CA THR A 48 -8.64 18.24 -3.13
C THR A 48 -7.21 17.76 -3.34
N PRO A 49 -6.85 16.58 -2.82
CA PRO A 49 -5.51 16.03 -3.00
C PRO A 49 -5.21 15.84 -4.49
N THR A 50 -3.94 16.00 -4.87
CA THR A 50 -3.50 15.80 -6.25
C THR A 50 -3.36 14.30 -6.51
N PRO A 51 -3.94 13.75 -7.60
CA PRO A 51 -3.79 12.35 -7.93
C PRO A 51 -2.33 11.90 -8.00
N GLY A 52 -2.02 10.73 -7.42
CA GLY A 52 -0.67 10.15 -7.37
C GLY A 52 0.28 10.82 -6.37
N VAL A 53 -0.14 11.88 -5.67
CA VAL A 53 0.67 12.56 -4.65
C VAL A 53 0.23 12.14 -3.26
N TRP A 54 1.15 11.53 -2.50
CA TRP A 54 0.90 11.20 -1.11
C TRP A 54 0.79 12.46 -0.25
N TYR A 55 -0.16 12.46 0.69
CA TYR A 55 -0.46 13.60 1.55
C TYR A 55 -0.81 13.16 2.97
N GLU A 56 -0.70 14.09 3.91
CA GLU A 56 -1.16 13.94 5.29
C GLU A 56 -2.70 13.96 5.31
N MET A 57 -3.34 12.78 5.30
CA MET A 57 -4.80 12.69 5.31
C MET A 57 -5.36 13.09 6.67
N ASP A 58 -4.77 12.60 7.74
CA ASP A 58 -5.15 12.94 9.12
C ASP A 58 -3.92 12.80 10.03
N VAL A 59 -3.25 13.91 10.27
CA VAL A 59 -2.14 14.00 11.23
C VAL A 59 -2.56 14.99 12.30
N ALA A 60 -2.73 14.51 13.52
CA ALA A 60 -3.36 15.26 14.59
C ALA A 60 -2.59 15.18 15.91
N ALA A 61 -2.71 16.25 16.69
CA ALA A 61 -2.14 16.40 18.02
C ALA A 61 -0.62 16.12 18.06
N GLY A 62 -0.17 15.10 18.79
CA GLY A 62 1.22 14.68 18.86
C GLY A 62 1.67 13.73 17.75
N GLY A 63 0.83 13.49 16.75
CA GLY A 63 1.17 12.68 15.59
C GLY A 63 2.09 13.39 14.59
N ALA A 64 2.87 12.61 13.84
CA ALA A 64 3.70 13.13 12.74
C ALA A 64 3.87 12.08 11.64
N ALA A 65 4.09 12.57 10.42
CA ALA A 65 4.43 11.76 9.26
C ALA A 65 5.60 12.38 8.49
N GLY A 66 6.42 11.56 7.83
CA GLY A 66 7.50 12.03 6.98
C GLY A 66 8.19 10.90 6.22
N THR A 67 9.14 11.23 5.35
CA THR A 67 10.08 10.29 4.76
C THR A 67 11.43 10.42 5.46
N VAL A 68 12.14 9.31 5.64
CA VAL A 68 13.40 9.28 6.41
C VAL A 68 14.45 8.42 5.72
N ASN A 69 15.72 8.82 5.85
CA ASN A 69 16.86 8.00 5.46
C ASN A 69 17.23 7.04 6.60
N LEU A 70 17.23 5.74 6.34
CA LEU A 70 17.56 4.72 7.33
C LEU A 70 19.05 4.35 7.36
N SER A 71 19.89 4.99 6.53
CA SER A 71 21.35 4.82 6.57
C SER A 71 21.91 5.18 7.95
N GLY A 72 22.62 4.24 8.57
CA GLY A 72 23.18 4.39 9.92
C GLY A 72 22.20 4.20 11.07
N ALA A 73 20.94 3.82 10.81
CA ALA A 73 19.98 3.49 11.87
C ALA A 73 20.34 2.20 12.62
N GLY A 74 21.09 1.30 11.98
CA GLY A 74 21.52 0.02 12.52
C GLY A 74 20.40 -1.01 12.65
N GLY A 75 20.76 -2.19 13.17
CA GLY A 75 19.80 -3.26 13.47
C GLY A 75 19.02 -3.75 12.25
N ALA A 76 17.83 -4.31 12.49
CA ALA A 76 16.96 -4.76 11.41
C ALA A 76 16.32 -3.60 10.64
N LEU A 77 16.16 -2.43 11.28
CA LEU A 77 15.60 -1.24 10.65
C LEU A 77 16.40 -0.85 9.39
N GLU A 78 17.73 -0.82 9.48
CA GLU A 78 18.60 -0.51 8.33
C GLU A 78 18.92 -1.74 7.47
N ASN A 79 19.24 -2.89 8.08
CA ASN A 79 19.82 -4.02 7.33
C ASN A 79 18.80 -4.85 6.56
N ASN A 80 17.51 -4.76 6.93
CA ASN A 80 16.44 -5.59 6.37
C ASN A 80 15.30 -4.75 5.76
N GLN A 81 15.49 -3.44 5.61
CA GLN A 81 14.50 -2.58 4.94
C GLN A 81 14.29 -2.99 3.49
N PRO A 82 13.10 -2.73 2.93
CA PRO A 82 12.95 -2.58 1.49
C PRO A 82 14.02 -1.64 0.94
N LEU A 83 14.56 -1.99 -0.22
CA LEU A 83 15.61 -1.20 -0.87
C LEU A 83 14.95 -0.03 -1.62
N PRO A 84 15.65 1.13 -1.74
CA PRO A 84 17.07 1.31 -1.48
C PRO A 84 17.50 1.72 -0.05
N ILE A 85 17.04 2.85 0.51
CA ILE A 85 17.53 3.33 1.83
C ILE A 85 16.49 4.13 2.63
N GLY A 86 15.32 4.38 2.04
CA GLY A 86 14.28 5.19 2.62
C GLY A 86 13.15 4.39 3.25
N ALA A 87 12.31 5.09 4.00
CA ALA A 87 10.98 4.63 4.34
C ALA A 87 10.10 5.84 4.67
N ALA A 88 8.79 5.65 4.65
CA ALA A 88 7.88 6.51 5.36
C ALA A 88 7.97 6.23 6.87
N LEU A 89 7.85 7.28 7.68
CA LEU A 89 7.83 7.28 9.13
C LEU A 89 6.49 7.84 9.60
N LEU A 90 5.84 7.12 10.52
CA LEU A 90 4.65 7.54 11.24
C LEU A 90 4.93 7.47 12.74
N THR A 91 4.60 8.52 13.47
CA THR A 91 4.71 8.54 14.93
C THR A 91 3.43 9.06 15.58
N THR A 92 3.08 8.50 16.73
CA THR A 92 2.04 9.06 17.61
C THR A 92 2.64 9.44 18.96
N GLY A 93 2.09 10.49 19.58
CA GLY A 93 2.42 10.88 20.94
C GLY A 93 1.72 9.98 21.98
N ALA A 94 1.77 10.42 23.24
CA ALA A 94 1.22 9.65 24.37
C ALA A 94 -0.28 9.86 24.63
N ALA A 95 -1.01 10.60 23.80
CA ALA A 95 -2.43 10.89 23.97
C ALA A 95 -3.31 10.07 23.02
N ASN A 96 -4.53 9.72 23.45
CA ASN A 96 -5.48 8.96 22.61
C ASN A 96 -5.88 9.68 21.33
N ALA A 97 -5.77 11.02 21.30
CA ALA A 97 -6.10 11.83 20.13
C ALA A 97 -4.93 11.96 19.13
N ASP A 98 -3.77 11.37 19.41
CA ASP A 98 -2.62 11.43 18.52
C ASP A 98 -2.84 10.45 17.35
N ILE A 99 -2.73 10.96 16.12
CA ILE A 99 -3.01 10.22 14.89
C ILE A 99 -1.93 10.57 13.87
N ALA A 100 -1.45 9.57 13.15
CA ALA A 100 -0.57 9.77 11.99
C ALA A 100 -1.07 8.92 10.82
N HIS A 101 -1.72 9.57 9.85
CA HIS A 101 -2.30 8.90 8.69
C HIS A 101 -1.98 9.67 7.42
N VAL A 102 -1.42 8.94 6.45
CA VAL A 102 -1.08 9.44 5.12
C VAL A 102 -1.77 8.60 4.06
N ALA A 103 -2.09 9.22 2.93
CA ALA A 103 -2.78 8.54 1.85
C ALA A 103 -2.39 9.12 0.49
N VAL A 104 -2.75 8.38 -0.56
CA VAL A 104 -2.72 8.82 -1.94
C VAL A 104 -4.11 8.61 -2.55
N VAL A 105 -4.57 9.61 -3.30
CA VAL A 105 -5.77 9.51 -4.14
C VAL A 105 -5.32 9.25 -5.56
N ASP A 106 -6.06 8.44 -6.30
CA ASP A 106 -5.84 8.22 -7.72
C ASP A 106 -7.16 7.85 -8.43
N ALA A 107 -7.12 7.74 -9.75
CA ALA A 107 -8.21 7.24 -10.57
C ALA A 107 -8.26 5.70 -10.55
N TYR A 108 -8.48 5.12 -9.36
CA TYR A 108 -8.58 3.66 -9.22
C TYR A 108 -9.86 3.12 -9.91
N GLY A 109 -11.00 3.82 -9.75
CA GLY A 109 -12.27 3.42 -10.34
C GLY A 109 -13.14 2.57 -9.40
N ASN A 110 -14.08 1.82 -9.99
CA ASN A 110 -15.20 1.21 -9.25
C ASN A 110 -14.72 0.21 -8.18
N ALA A 111 -15.07 0.48 -6.92
CA ALA A 111 -14.67 -0.32 -5.77
C ALA A 111 -15.19 -1.76 -5.86
N GLY A 112 -16.45 -1.97 -6.23
CA GLY A 112 -17.03 -3.31 -6.33
C GLY A 112 -16.27 -4.22 -7.29
N GLY A 113 -15.89 -3.68 -8.46
CA GLY A 113 -15.05 -4.39 -9.44
C GLY A 113 -13.66 -4.69 -8.91
N ILE A 114 -12.99 -3.70 -8.31
CA ILE A 114 -11.61 -3.85 -7.79
C ILE A 114 -11.55 -4.86 -6.65
N LEU A 115 -12.41 -4.70 -5.64
CA LEU A 115 -12.40 -5.51 -4.41
C LEU A 115 -12.80 -6.98 -4.63
N THR A 116 -13.39 -7.30 -5.79
CA THR A 116 -13.72 -8.66 -6.21
C THR A 116 -12.85 -9.18 -7.37
N ASP A 117 -11.87 -8.41 -7.82
CA ASP A 117 -10.97 -8.81 -8.89
C ASP A 117 -10.11 -10.01 -8.44
N ALA A 118 -10.02 -11.04 -9.30
CA ALA A 118 -9.22 -12.22 -9.06
C ALA A 118 -7.70 -11.96 -9.14
N SER A 119 -7.30 -10.86 -9.78
CA SER A 119 -5.92 -10.37 -9.88
C SER A 119 -5.60 -9.29 -8.83
N LEU A 120 -6.55 -8.94 -7.95
CA LEU A 120 -6.29 -7.98 -6.90
C LEU A 120 -5.15 -8.44 -6.00
N GLN A 121 -4.11 -7.62 -5.90
CA GLN A 121 -3.02 -7.78 -4.98
C GLN A 121 -2.62 -6.41 -4.42
N ILE A 122 -2.63 -6.30 -3.09
CA ILE A 122 -2.12 -5.18 -2.32
C ILE A 122 -0.95 -5.69 -1.49
N ASP A 123 0.21 -5.07 -1.63
CA ASP A 123 1.37 -5.37 -0.80
C ASP A 123 1.83 -4.10 -0.07
N TYR A 124 2.31 -4.25 1.16
CA TYR A 124 3.11 -3.22 1.81
C TYR A 124 4.05 -3.86 2.83
N SER A 125 5.21 -3.24 3.02
CA SER A 125 6.16 -3.61 4.06
C SER A 125 6.08 -2.60 5.20
N PHE A 126 6.13 -3.08 6.45
CA PHE A 126 6.14 -2.21 7.62
C PHE A 126 7.13 -2.70 8.69
N TYR A 127 7.58 -1.76 9.51
CA TYR A 127 8.42 -2.01 10.67
C TYR A 127 7.79 -1.30 11.88
N LYS A 128 7.62 -2.04 12.97
CA LYS A 128 7.21 -1.46 14.25
C LYS A 128 8.42 -1.36 15.17
N ALA A 129 8.76 -0.17 15.65
CA ALA A 129 9.82 0.00 16.63
C ALA A 129 9.33 -0.38 18.05
N SER A 130 10.17 -1.06 18.83
CA SER A 130 9.85 -1.33 20.25
C SER A 130 10.07 -0.12 21.15
N ALA A 131 10.95 0.81 20.74
CA ALA A 131 11.27 1.99 21.54
C ALA A 131 10.07 2.94 21.61
N GLY A 132 9.62 3.23 22.83
CA GLY A 132 8.49 4.14 23.07
C GLY A 132 7.10 3.49 22.92
N ASP A 133 7.02 2.21 22.54
CA ASP A 133 5.75 1.50 22.30
C ASP A 133 4.87 1.45 23.55
N LEU A 134 3.73 2.16 23.52
CA LEU A 134 2.72 2.12 24.58
C LEU A 134 1.50 1.26 24.22
N ASN A 135 1.50 0.59 23.06
CA ASN A 135 0.45 -0.31 22.61
C ASN A 135 1.03 -1.45 21.77
N ALA A 136 1.20 -2.63 22.37
CA ALA A 136 1.84 -3.79 21.75
C ALA A 136 1.15 -4.29 20.45
N PHE A 137 -0.12 -3.97 20.22
CA PHE A 137 -0.88 -4.43 19.05
C PHE A 137 -0.83 -3.47 17.87
N ALA A 138 -0.72 -2.16 18.13
CA ALA A 138 -0.76 -1.16 17.09
C ALA A 138 0.45 -1.25 16.16
N ALA A 139 0.23 -1.14 14.86
CA ALA A 139 1.27 -1.07 13.83
C ALA A 139 0.74 -0.24 12.66
N PRO A 140 1.58 0.17 11.69
CA PRO A 140 1.08 0.79 10.46
C PRO A 140 -0.01 -0.08 9.80
N ALA A 141 -1.21 0.47 9.71
CA ALA A 141 -2.40 -0.19 9.23
C ALA A 141 -2.75 0.32 7.83
N LEU A 142 -3.07 -0.61 6.92
CA LEU A 142 -3.53 -0.29 5.57
C LEU A 142 -4.99 0.16 5.61
N ARG A 143 -5.33 1.18 4.82
CA ARG A 143 -6.68 1.72 4.69
C ARG A 143 -7.07 1.92 3.23
N LEU A 144 -8.29 1.48 2.90
CA LEU A 144 -8.92 1.71 1.60
C LEU A 144 -10.15 2.59 1.81
N THR A 145 -10.11 3.83 1.32
CA THR A 145 -11.23 4.77 1.43
C THR A 145 -12.13 4.65 0.22
N LEU A 146 -13.42 4.47 0.46
CA LEU A 146 -14.43 4.25 -0.57
C LEU A 146 -15.38 5.46 -0.57
N SER A 147 -15.80 5.90 -1.75
CA SER A 147 -16.75 7.01 -1.87
C SER A 147 -17.71 6.83 -3.03
N ASN A 148 -19.00 7.05 -2.78
CA ASN A 148 -20.02 7.31 -3.77
C ASN A 148 -20.62 8.70 -3.51
N PRO A 149 -20.23 9.74 -4.27
CA PRO A 149 -20.78 11.09 -4.08
C PRO A 149 -22.26 11.22 -4.47
N ALA A 150 -22.82 10.24 -5.18
CA ALA A 150 -24.24 10.20 -5.57
C ALA A 150 -25.14 9.46 -4.56
N ALA A 151 -24.55 8.82 -3.54
CA ALA A 151 -25.29 8.11 -2.50
C ALA A 151 -26.25 9.05 -1.74
N VAL A 152 -27.41 8.53 -1.35
CA VAL A 152 -28.40 9.28 -0.57
C VAL A 152 -28.21 8.96 0.91
N GLY A 153 -27.07 9.37 1.48
CA GLY A 153 -26.73 9.06 2.87
C GLY A 153 -25.24 8.91 3.11
N ASP A 154 -24.85 7.73 3.60
CA ASP A 154 -23.52 7.40 4.12
C ASP A 154 -22.62 6.74 3.06
N GLY A 155 -22.55 7.32 1.86
CA GLY A 155 -21.70 6.85 0.75
C GLY A 155 -20.20 7.09 0.90
N TYR A 156 -19.69 7.07 2.12
CA TYR A 156 -18.26 7.26 2.41
C TYR A 156 -17.86 6.43 3.62
N GLY A 157 -16.70 5.77 3.52
CA GLY A 157 -16.12 5.03 4.63
C GLY A 157 -14.77 4.44 4.25
N SER A 158 -14.20 3.62 5.11
CA SER A 158 -12.93 2.97 4.90
C SER A 158 -12.84 1.57 5.48
N LEU A 159 -12.28 0.69 4.67
CA LEU A 159 -11.84 -0.64 5.09
C LEU A 159 -10.45 -0.51 5.70
N VAL A 160 -10.27 -1.01 6.91
CA VAL A 160 -9.01 -0.92 7.64
C VAL A 160 -8.50 -2.32 7.95
N TYR A 161 -7.29 -2.59 7.50
CA TYR A 161 -6.55 -3.82 7.79
C TYR A 161 -5.51 -3.51 8.87
N GLU A 162 -5.55 -4.26 9.97
CA GLU A 162 -4.53 -4.16 11.01
C GLU A 162 -3.82 -5.51 11.15
N PRO A 163 -2.47 -5.53 11.19
CA PRO A 163 -1.71 -6.78 11.23
C PRO A 163 -2.06 -7.71 12.40
N TYR A 164 -2.44 -7.18 13.56
CA TYR A 164 -2.75 -8.00 14.74
C TYR A 164 -4.08 -8.76 14.64
N TRP A 165 -4.99 -8.37 13.73
CA TRP A 165 -6.25 -9.09 13.49
C TRP A 165 -6.09 -10.31 12.56
N GLN A 166 -4.90 -10.51 12.00
CA GLN A 166 -4.67 -11.54 10.96
C GLN A 166 -4.36 -12.92 11.54
N THR A 167 -4.24 -13.03 12.86
CA THR A 167 -4.05 -14.31 13.56
C THR A 167 -5.26 -14.61 14.45
N SER A 168 -5.57 -15.89 14.62
CA SER A 168 -6.57 -16.37 15.58
C SER A 168 -5.92 -17.38 16.53
N PRO A 169 -5.78 -17.07 17.83
CA PRO A 169 -6.18 -15.82 18.50
C PRO A 169 -5.36 -14.61 18.03
N ILE A 170 -5.86 -13.40 18.34
CA ILE A 170 -5.12 -12.16 18.11
C ILE A 170 -3.78 -12.18 18.86
N ALA A 171 -2.75 -11.57 18.28
CA ALA A 171 -1.42 -11.53 18.86
C ALA A 171 -0.78 -10.15 18.69
N PRO A 172 0.09 -9.71 19.62
CA PRO A 172 0.91 -8.52 19.43
C PRO A 172 1.74 -8.61 18.14
N VAL A 173 1.95 -7.47 17.51
CA VAL A 173 2.76 -7.39 16.29
C VAL A 173 4.24 -7.48 16.67
N THR A 174 5.03 -8.22 15.89
CA THR A 174 6.47 -8.35 16.14
C THR A 174 7.14 -6.99 15.97
N THR A 175 7.89 -6.56 16.99
CA THR A 175 8.69 -5.33 16.93
C THR A 175 10.08 -5.60 16.41
N ASP A 176 10.72 -4.56 15.92
CA ASP A 176 12.11 -4.53 15.47
C ASP A 176 12.44 -5.48 14.31
N SER A 177 11.47 -5.67 13.42
CA SER A 177 11.59 -6.45 12.20
C SER A 177 10.69 -5.88 11.12
N TRP A 178 11.17 -5.92 9.88
CA TRP A 178 10.33 -5.67 8.71
C TRP A 178 9.41 -6.86 8.44
N LEU A 179 8.13 -6.58 8.27
CA LEU A 179 7.08 -7.54 7.91
C LEU A 179 6.45 -7.07 6.60
N THR A 180 6.16 -8.00 5.70
CA THR A 180 5.49 -7.71 4.43
C THR A 180 4.14 -8.40 4.42
N GLU A 181 3.09 -7.64 4.16
CA GLU A 181 1.73 -8.14 4.06
C GLU A 181 1.32 -8.26 2.60
N GLN A 182 0.65 -9.37 2.28
CA GLN A 182 0.12 -9.63 0.94
C GLN A 182 -1.38 -9.89 1.05
N ILE A 183 -2.16 -9.00 0.46
CA ILE A 183 -3.61 -8.95 0.60
C ILE A 183 -4.25 -9.12 -0.79
N THR A 184 -5.24 -9.99 -0.88
CA THR A 184 -6.01 -10.27 -2.11
C THR A 184 -7.49 -10.01 -1.85
N SER A 185 -8.33 -10.19 -2.88
CA SER A 185 -9.79 -10.10 -2.68
C SER A 185 -10.34 -11.10 -1.66
N THR A 186 -9.63 -12.22 -1.44
CA THR A 186 -10.05 -13.32 -0.55
C THR A 186 -9.11 -13.58 0.64
N SER A 187 -8.10 -12.73 0.84
CA SER A 187 -7.17 -12.82 1.98
C SER A 187 -7.05 -11.46 2.68
N GLY A 188 -6.59 -11.46 3.92
CA GLY A 188 -6.57 -10.27 4.76
C GLY A 188 -7.96 -9.93 5.30
N LEU A 189 -8.00 -9.64 6.59
CA LEU A 189 -9.22 -9.34 7.32
C LEU A 189 -9.28 -7.85 7.65
N PHE A 190 -10.34 -7.21 7.19
CA PHE A 190 -10.60 -5.79 7.38
C PHE A 190 -11.79 -5.60 8.31
N TRP A 191 -11.72 -4.55 9.13
CA TRP A 191 -12.89 -3.96 9.76
C TRP A 191 -13.35 -2.72 8.98
N TRP A 192 -14.57 -2.26 9.26
CA TRP A 192 -15.19 -1.13 8.57
C TRP A 192 -15.48 0.03 9.53
N ASP A 193 -15.20 1.25 9.12
CA ASP A 193 -15.37 2.46 9.95
C ASP A 193 -16.71 3.20 9.75
N GLY A 194 -17.63 2.61 8.98
CA GLY A 194 -19.01 3.10 8.80
C GLY A 194 -19.28 3.60 7.38
N GLY A 195 -20.54 3.54 6.97
CA GLY A 195 -20.98 3.88 5.61
C GLY A 195 -21.60 2.70 4.86
N PHE A 196 -22.24 2.97 3.72
CA PHE A 196 -22.87 2.00 2.83
C PHE A 196 -23.80 1.02 3.55
N GLY A 197 -24.62 1.56 4.47
CA GLY A 197 -25.58 0.79 5.25
C GLY A 197 -24.96 -0.09 6.36
N GLN A 198 -23.64 0.00 6.56
CA GLN A 198 -22.92 -0.72 7.62
C GLN A 198 -22.46 0.23 8.73
N ALA A 199 -22.66 -0.22 9.97
CA ALA A 199 -22.21 0.53 11.14
C ALA A 199 -20.68 0.47 11.30
N ASN A 200 -20.13 1.47 11.98
CA ASN A 200 -18.73 1.48 12.39
C ASN A 200 -18.45 0.31 13.36
N SER A 201 -17.34 -0.41 13.13
CA SER A 201 -16.93 -1.59 13.90
C SER A 201 -15.99 -1.25 15.07
N PHE A 202 -15.73 0.03 15.30
CA PHE A 202 -14.92 0.63 16.39
C PHE A 202 -13.52 0.02 16.53
N GLY A 203 -12.83 -0.23 15.41
CA GLY A 203 -11.49 -0.82 15.42
C GLY A 203 -11.45 -2.34 15.57
N GLY A 204 -12.55 -3.04 15.30
CA GLY A 204 -12.61 -4.48 15.51
C GLY A 204 -13.73 -5.19 14.73
N PRO A 205 -14.14 -6.39 15.16
CA PRO A 205 -15.10 -7.21 14.45
C PRO A 205 -16.45 -6.52 14.15
N PRO A 206 -17.14 -6.88 13.05
CA PRO A 206 -16.86 -8.02 12.17
C PRO A 206 -15.62 -7.81 11.30
N LEU A 207 -14.85 -8.88 11.16
CA LEU A 207 -13.68 -8.94 10.30
C LEU A 207 -14.03 -9.74 9.04
N ARG A 208 -13.78 -9.16 7.88
CA ARG A 208 -14.11 -9.79 6.59
C ARG A 208 -13.01 -9.51 5.57
N THR A 209 -12.88 -10.40 4.60
CA THR A 209 -12.10 -10.14 3.39
C THR A 209 -12.76 -9.06 2.54
N LEU A 210 -12.01 -8.50 1.59
CA LEU A 210 -12.51 -7.44 0.71
C LEU A 210 -13.74 -7.91 -0.09
N SER A 211 -13.70 -9.11 -0.67
CA SER A 211 -14.81 -9.68 -1.42
C SER A 211 -16.05 -9.94 -0.55
N GLU A 212 -15.87 -10.32 0.72
CA GLU A 212 -16.99 -10.48 1.66
C GLU A 212 -17.62 -9.14 2.05
N TRP A 213 -16.83 -8.07 2.19
CA TRP A 213 -17.35 -6.72 2.45
C TRP A 213 -18.28 -6.23 1.32
N VAL A 214 -17.89 -6.46 0.06
CA VAL A 214 -18.73 -6.13 -1.11
C VAL A 214 -20.12 -6.77 -1.03
N THR A 215 -20.25 -7.95 -0.42
CA THR A 215 -21.54 -8.65 -0.31
C THR A 215 -22.46 -8.10 0.78
N VAL A 216 -21.95 -7.33 1.74
CA VAL A 216 -22.73 -6.81 2.87
C VAL A 216 -23.07 -5.33 2.74
N PHE A 217 -22.34 -4.57 1.93
CA PHE A 217 -22.70 -3.19 1.62
C PHE A 217 -24.04 -3.12 0.87
N ASP A 218 -24.75 -2.01 1.07
CA ASP A 218 -26.05 -1.79 0.46
C ASP A 218 -25.95 -1.31 -1.00
N GLY A 219 -27.08 -0.87 -1.56
CA GLY A 219 -27.17 -0.46 -2.96
C GLY A 219 -26.34 0.77 -3.31
N ASP A 220 -26.02 1.64 -2.34
CA ASP A 220 -25.21 2.84 -2.58
C ASP A 220 -23.75 2.48 -2.89
N PHE A 221 -23.31 1.25 -2.58
CA PHE A 221 -21.97 0.79 -2.90
C PHE A 221 -21.76 0.43 -4.39
N ALA A 222 -22.84 0.15 -5.13
CA ALA A 222 -22.73 -0.31 -6.53
C ALA A 222 -21.94 0.66 -7.43
N ASP A 223 -22.10 1.96 -7.19
CA ASP A 223 -21.44 3.04 -7.91
C ASP A 223 -20.31 3.71 -7.10
N ALA A 224 -19.83 3.07 -6.02
CA ALA A 224 -18.72 3.59 -5.24
C ALA A 224 -17.38 3.38 -5.97
N ASP A 225 -16.49 4.37 -5.83
CA ASP A 225 -15.11 4.30 -6.27
C ASP A 225 -14.17 4.02 -5.09
N LEU A 226 -13.06 3.33 -5.36
CA LEU A 226 -11.90 3.38 -4.48
C LEU A 226 -11.31 4.78 -4.63
N LEU A 227 -11.38 5.58 -3.57
CA LEU A 227 -10.94 6.97 -3.56
C LEU A 227 -9.47 7.08 -3.17
N ALA A 228 -9.07 6.40 -2.10
CA ALA A 228 -7.72 6.52 -1.56
C ALA A 228 -7.16 5.20 -1.04
N LEU A 229 -5.85 5.06 -1.19
CA LEU A 229 -5.01 4.06 -0.53
C LEU A 229 -4.21 4.79 0.55
N GLY A 230 -4.26 4.33 1.79
CA GLY A 230 -3.58 4.97 2.91
C GLY A 230 -2.92 4.00 3.86
N ILE A 231 -1.97 4.52 4.64
CA ILE A 231 -1.34 3.82 5.76
C ILE A 231 -1.31 4.76 6.96
N GLY A 232 -1.75 4.26 8.11
CA GLY A 232 -1.84 5.08 9.31
C GLY A 232 -1.71 4.33 10.61
N ILE A 233 -1.51 5.12 11.67
CA ILE A 233 -1.63 4.71 13.05
C ILE A 233 -2.77 5.56 13.64
N GLY A 234 -3.91 4.91 13.90
CA GLY A 234 -5.12 5.57 14.35
C GLY A 234 -5.07 6.05 15.80
N SER A 235 -6.14 6.74 16.23
CA SER A 235 -6.35 7.16 17.62
C SER A 235 -6.30 5.98 18.59
N TYR A 236 -6.01 6.25 19.87
CA TYR A 236 -5.83 5.25 20.94
C TYR A 236 -4.62 4.31 20.76
N ASN A 237 -3.76 4.57 19.78
CA ASN A 237 -2.50 3.88 19.58
C ASN A 237 -1.34 4.80 19.99
N GLN A 238 -1.11 4.91 21.29
CA GLN A 238 -0.17 5.86 21.87
C GLN A 238 1.29 5.41 21.72
N GLY A 239 2.20 6.36 21.60
CA GLY A 239 3.66 6.16 21.63
C GLY A 239 4.18 5.28 20.50
N GLN A 240 3.47 5.19 19.38
CA GLN A 240 3.90 4.33 18.29
C GLN A 240 4.95 5.03 17.45
N THR A 241 5.93 4.25 16.99
CA THR A 241 6.85 4.62 15.92
C THR A 241 6.84 3.48 14.91
N GLY A 242 6.26 3.75 13.74
CA GLY A 242 6.14 2.79 12.66
C GLY A 242 6.79 3.32 11.40
N TYR A 243 7.39 2.44 10.63
CA TYR A 243 7.88 2.71 9.28
C TYR A 243 7.10 1.87 8.29
N PHE A 244 6.93 2.36 7.07
CA PHE A 244 6.37 1.57 5.99
C PHE A 244 7.02 1.94 4.66
N ASP A 245 7.01 0.99 3.74
CA ASP A 245 7.58 1.15 2.40
C ASP A 245 7.01 0.10 1.43
N ASP A 246 7.38 0.20 0.15
CA ASP A 246 7.08 -0.79 -0.89
C ASP A 246 5.56 -1.03 -1.09
N VAL A 247 4.77 0.03 -0.93
CA VAL A 247 3.30 -0.02 -0.97
C VAL A 247 2.85 -0.20 -2.42
N SER A 248 2.05 -1.21 -2.72
CA SER A 248 1.56 -1.42 -4.08
C SER A 248 0.11 -1.87 -4.13
N LEU A 249 -0.57 -1.50 -5.20
CA LEU A 249 -1.93 -1.93 -5.55
C LEU A 249 -1.94 -2.33 -7.01
N SER A 250 -2.40 -3.55 -7.28
CA SER A 250 -2.53 -4.09 -8.63
C SER A 250 -3.83 -4.88 -8.78
N TYR A 251 -4.46 -4.77 -9.94
CA TYR A 251 -5.65 -5.52 -10.36
C TYR A 251 -5.80 -5.37 -11.89
N THR A 252 -6.88 -5.84 -12.49
CA THR A 252 -7.06 -5.79 -13.95
C THR A 252 -7.12 -4.35 -14.44
N GLY A 253 -6.09 -3.90 -15.14
CA GLY A 253 -6.02 -2.57 -15.75
C GLY A 253 -5.36 -1.49 -14.90
N TYR A 254 -4.84 -1.82 -13.72
CA TYR A 254 -4.11 -0.88 -12.85
C TYR A 254 -2.97 -1.60 -12.13
N SER A 255 -1.80 -0.96 -12.06
CA SER A 255 -0.66 -1.48 -11.31
C SER A 255 0.31 -0.36 -10.95
N GLU A 256 0.42 -0.04 -9.67
CA GLU A 256 1.28 1.02 -9.15
C GLU A 256 1.97 0.56 -7.86
N ARG A 257 3.23 0.97 -7.69
CA ARG A 257 4.06 0.80 -6.49
C ARG A 257 4.62 2.14 -6.06
N TYR A 258 4.61 2.39 -4.76
CA TYR A 258 5.13 3.58 -4.11
C TYR A 258 6.34 3.19 -3.25
N ASP A 259 7.47 3.83 -3.54
CA ASP A 259 8.77 3.64 -2.91
C ASP A 259 9.16 4.94 -2.18
N PHE A 260 9.42 4.88 -0.88
CA PHE A 260 9.50 6.08 -0.02
C PHE A 260 10.92 6.49 0.27
N GLU A 261 11.45 7.39 -0.55
CA GLU A 261 12.86 7.77 -0.51
C GLU A 261 13.08 9.18 0.06
N PRO A 262 13.99 9.38 1.01
CA PRO A 262 14.36 10.72 1.44
C PRO A 262 14.90 11.52 0.25
N ILE A 263 14.64 12.84 0.22
CA ILE A 263 15.32 13.71 -0.74
C ILE A 263 16.83 13.57 -0.49
N PRO A 264 17.63 13.18 -1.50
CA PRO A 264 19.07 13.14 -1.34
C PRO A 264 19.53 14.50 -0.84
N GLU A 265 20.21 14.54 0.31
CA GLU A 265 20.70 15.82 0.80
C GLU A 265 21.49 16.46 -0.36
N PRO A 266 21.11 17.68 -0.80
CA PRO A 266 21.85 18.35 -1.86
C PRO A 266 23.29 18.31 -1.41
N THR A 267 24.20 17.93 -2.31
CA THR A 267 25.62 17.67 -2.03
C THR A 267 26.33 18.90 -1.46
N THR A 268 25.94 19.33 -0.28
CA THR A 268 26.51 20.38 0.55
C THR A 268 27.92 19.97 0.91
N ALA A 269 28.21 18.67 1.01
CA ALA A 269 29.57 18.15 1.03
C ALA A 269 30.37 18.54 -0.23
N LEU A 270 29.80 18.44 -1.43
CA LEU A 270 30.45 18.87 -2.68
C LEU A 270 30.60 20.41 -2.72
N LEU A 271 29.58 21.16 -2.30
CA LEU A 271 29.64 22.63 -2.23
C LEU A 271 30.65 23.11 -1.18
N LEU A 272 30.74 22.44 -0.04
CA LEU A 272 31.73 22.69 1.01
C LEU A 272 33.13 22.36 0.49
N PHE A 273 33.30 21.22 -0.20
CA PHE A 273 34.56 20.81 -0.80
C PHE A 273 35.02 21.79 -1.88
N LEU A 274 34.12 22.23 -2.76
CA LEU A 274 34.39 23.27 -3.76
C LEU A 274 34.71 24.62 -3.11
N GLY A 275 34.01 24.98 -2.03
CA GLY A 275 34.31 26.17 -1.24
C GLY A 275 35.70 26.13 -0.61
N LEU A 276 36.10 25.00 -0.06
CA LEU A 276 37.45 24.79 0.51
C LEU A 276 38.54 24.84 -0.57
N LEU A 277 38.31 24.24 -1.75
CA LEU A 277 39.23 24.34 -2.88
C LEU A 277 39.35 25.79 -3.41
N GLY A 278 38.25 26.55 -3.42
CA GLY A 278 38.23 27.96 -3.79
C GLY A 278 39.03 28.84 -2.83
N LEU A 279 38.93 28.58 -1.51
CA LEU A 279 39.72 29.26 -0.48
C LEU A 279 41.22 28.91 -0.57
N GLY A 280 41.56 27.68 -0.94
CA GLY A 280 42.94 27.24 -1.15
C GLY A 280 43.67 27.96 -2.28
N ARG A 281 42.97 28.37 -3.35
CA ARG A 281 43.57 29.08 -4.50
C ARG A 281 43.84 30.57 -4.25
N ARG A 282 43.23 31.20 -3.24
CA ARG A 282 43.33 32.66 -3.02
C ARG A 282 44.59 33.09 -2.28
N ARG A 283 45.46 32.16 -1.86
CA ARG A 283 46.71 32.44 -1.12
C ARG A 283 47.96 32.53 -2.02
N SER A 284 47.78 32.58 -3.35
CA SER A 284 48.86 32.58 -4.33
C SER A 284 48.82 33.79 -5.26
N ALA A 285 48.66 35.00 -4.73
CA ALA A 285 48.92 36.23 -5.45
C ALA A 285 49.90 37.08 -4.64
N PRO A 286 51.13 37.35 -5.15
CA PRO A 286 52.09 38.26 -4.53
C PRO A 286 51.62 39.72 -4.57
#